data_AF-A0A0F5PLF4-F1
#
_entry.id   AF-A0A0F5PLF4-F1
#
_cell.length_a   1.000
_cell.length_b   1.000
_cell.length_c   1.000
_cell.angle_alpha   90.00
_cell.angle_beta   90.00
_cell.angle_gamma   90.00
#
_symmetry.space_group_name_H-M   'P 1'
#
loop_
_entity.id
_entity.type
_entity.pdbx_description
1 polymer ?
#
loop_
_entity_poly.entity_id
_entity_poly.type
_entity_poly.pdbx_seq_one_letter_code
_entity_poly.pdbx_strand_id
1 'polypeptide(L)' 'MDEGIEALISSNVGPNAMEVFKAAEIPVYKAVDKDVKTNIELLKKGELEKITEATNHGHHHHW' A
#
# COMPACT_ATOMS: atom_id res chain seq x y z
N MET A 1 14.40 2.38 16.08
CA MET A 1 13.49 3.55 16.06
C MET A 1 12.29 3.07 15.28
N ASP A 2 11.24 2.71 16.01
CA ASP A 2 9.99 2.22 15.45
C ASP A 2 9.17 3.47 15.10
N GLU A 3 9.27 3.92 13.86
CA GLU A 3 8.40 4.95 13.34
C GLU A 3 7.00 4.32 13.26
N GLY A 4 6.09 4.75 14.14
CA GLY A 4 4.72 4.23 14.21
C GLY A 4 3.95 4.56 12.93
N ILE A 5 4.09 3.72 11.91
CA ILE A 5 3.47 3.89 10.61
C ILE A 5 2.00 3.48 10.71
N GLU A 6 1.11 4.47 10.54
CA GLU A 6 -0.34 4.24 10.57
C GLU A 6 -0.91 3.76 9.23
N ALA A 7 -0.25 4.09 8.11
CA ALA A 7 -0.69 3.72 6.76
C ALA A 7 0.45 3.84 5.74
N LEU A 8 0.40 3.00 4.70
CA LEU A 8 1.30 3.07 3.55
C LEU A 8 0.54 3.51 2.30
N ILE A 9 1.05 4.49 1.56
CA ILE A 9 0.54 4.86 0.23
C ILE A 9 1.57 4.42 -0.81
N SER A 10 1.19 3.53 -1.73
CA SER A 10 2.06 3.06 -2.81
C SER A 10 1.28 2.82 -4.09
N SER A 11 1.87 3.15 -5.24
CA SER A 11 1.26 2.91 -6.56
C SER A 11 1.21 1.42 -6.89
N ASN A 12 2.22 0.67 -6.45
CA ASN A 12 2.33 -0.76 -6.74
C ASN A 12 2.94 -1.50 -5.54
N VAL A 13 2.34 -2.63 -5.17
CA VAL A 13 2.78 -3.45 -4.04
C VAL A 13 2.89 -4.90 -4.47
N GLY A 14 4.07 -5.48 -4.25
CA GLY A 14 4.33 -6.89 -4.52
C GLY A 14 3.87 -7.79 -3.36
N PRO A 15 3.71 -9.11 -3.61
CA PRO A 15 3.18 -10.05 -2.62
C PRO A 15 4.02 -10.09 -1.34
N ASN A 16 5.34 -10.13 -1.47
CA ASN A 16 6.24 -10.16 -0.30
C ASN A 16 6.06 -8.95 0.62
N ALA A 17 5.89 -7.75 0.05
CA ALA A 17 5.70 -6.53 0.83
C ALA A 17 4.29 -6.49 1.45
N MET A 18 3.28 -6.92 0.70
CA MET A 18 1.89 -6.97 1.18
C MET A 18 1.74 -7.90 2.39
N GLU A 19 2.42 -9.06 2.38
CA GLU A 19 2.45 -10.00 3.52
C GLU A 19 3.03 -9.34 4.78
N VAL A 20 4.13 -8.59 4.65
CA VAL A 20 4.77 -7.86 5.76
C VAL A 20 3.85 -6.79 6.33
N PHE A 21 3.24 -5.96 5.47
CA PHE A 21 2.33 -4.91 5.93
C PHE A 21 1.07 -5.48 6.57
N LYS A 22 0.55 -6.59 6.05
CA LYS A 22 -0.60 -7.30 6.62
C LYS A 22 -0.28 -7.91 7.99
N ALA A 23 0.91 -8.50 8.15
CA ALA A 23 1.38 -9.01 9.45
C ALA A 23 1.63 -7.90 10.47
N ALA A 24 2.02 -6.70 10.01
CA ALA A 24 2.17 -5.51 10.83
C ALA A 24 0.84 -4.75 11.06
N GLU A 25 -0.29 -5.25 10.54
CA GLU A 25 -1.60 -4.60 10.58
C GLU A 25 -1.63 -3.19 9.96
N ILE A 26 -0.66 -2.88 9.10
CA ILE A 26 -0.53 -1.59 8.43
C ILE A 26 -1.42 -1.60 7.17
N PRO A 27 -2.44 -0.73 7.08
CA PRO A 27 -3.25 -0.60 5.89
C PRO A 27 -2.45 0.01 4.74
N VAL A 28 -2.57 -0.62 3.57
CA VAL A 28 -1.93 -0.19 2.34
C VAL A 28 -2.97 0.46 1.43
N TYR A 29 -2.65 1.62 0.86
CA TYR A 29 -3.50 2.41 -0.01
C TYR A 29 -2.82 2.64 -1.35
N LYS A 30 -3.61 2.61 -2.41
CA LYS A 30 -3.14 2.82 -3.77
C LYS A 30 -2.92 4.29 -4.02
N ALA A 31 -1.69 4.66 -4.37
CA ALA A 31 -1.40 6.02 -4.79
C ALA A 31 -2.12 6.33 -6.12
N VAL A 32 -2.72 7.51 -6.20
CA VAL A 32 -3.20 8.06 -7.47
C VAL A 32 -2.05 8.78 -8.19
N ASP A 33 -2.12 8.85 -9.52
CA ASP A 33 -1.18 9.58 -10.37
C ASP A 33 -1.38 11.10 -10.23
N LYS A 34 -1.08 11.60 -9.02
CA LYS A 34 -1.15 13.00 -8.61
C LYS A 34 -0.06 13.28 -7.58
N ASP A 35 0.15 14.56 -7.28
CA ASP A 35 1.09 14.99 -6.25
C ASP A 35 0.88 14.30 -4.89
N VAL A 36 2.00 14.16 -4.17
CA VAL A 36 2.05 13.60 -2.80
C VAL A 36 1.01 14.27 -1.89
N LYS A 37 0.86 15.59 -2.00
CA LYS A 37 -0.12 16.34 -1.21
C LYS A 37 -1.55 15.86 -1.46
N THR A 38 -1.91 15.63 -2.73
CA THR A 38 -3.24 15.12 -3.09
C THR A 38 -3.47 13.72 -2.53
N ASN A 39 -2.46 12.84 -2.60
CA ASN A 39 -2.53 11.51 -2.01
C ASN A 39 -2.75 11.57 -0.49
N ILE A 40 -2.03 12.44 0.22
CA ILE A 40 -2.23 12.64 1.67
C ILE A 40 -3.65 13.17 1.96
N GLU A 41 -4.17 14.10 1.17
CA GLU A 41 -5.53 14.61 1.36
C GLU A 41 -6.60 13.55 1.10
N LEU A 42 -6.45 12.74 0.05
CA LEU A 42 -7.35 11.63 -0.25
C LEU A 42 -7.29 10.55 0.86
N LEU A 43 -6.11 10.27 1.41
CA LEU A 43 -5.97 9.37 2.56
C LEU A 43 -6.77 9.90 3.76
N LYS A 44 -6.60 11.18 4.09
CA LYS A 44 -7.33 11.84 5.19
C LYS A 44 -8.84 11.86 4.98
N LYS A 45 -9.29 11.92 3.73
CA LYS A 45 -10.72 11.86 3.37
C LYS A 45 -11.27 10.42 3.30
N GLY A 46 -10.41 9.40 3.35
CA GLY A 46 -10.81 8.01 3.15
C GLY A 46 -11.21 7.69 1.70
N GLU A 47 -10.77 8.51 0.74
CA GLU A 47 -11.07 8.36 -0.68
C GLU A 47 -10.02 7.56 -1.44
N LEU A 48 -8.88 7.23 -0.81
CA LEU A 48 -7.90 6.32 -1.41
C LEU A 48 -8.40 4.88 -1.38
N GLU A 49 -8.19 4.20 -2.51
CA GLU A 49 -8.48 2.77 -2.64
C GLU A 49 -7.53 1.97 -1.75
N LYS A 50 -8.10 1.16 -0.86
CA LYS A 50 -7.32 0.27 0.00
C LYS A 50 -6.87 -0.95 -0.82
N ILE A 51 -5.58 -1.23 -0.80
CA ILE A 51 -4.99 -2.42 -1.41
C ILE A 51 -5.14 -3.57 -0.42
N THR A 52 -6.00 -4.53 -0.73
CA THR A 52 -6.18 -5.76 0.05
C THR A 52 -5.35 -6.94 -0.49
N GLU A 53 -4.90 -6.83 -1.74
CA GLU A 53 -4.18 -7.86 -2.48
C GLU A 53 -3.04 -7.23 -3.29
N ALA A 54 -1.96 -7.97 -3.52
CA ALA A 54 -0.81 -7.46 -4.26
C ALA A 54 -1.21 -7.04 -5.68
N THR A 55 -0.88 -5.81 -6.07
CA THR A 55 -1.23 -5.25 -7.39
C THR A 55 -0.36 -5.81 -8.50
N ASN A 56 0.79 -6.38 -8.15
CA ASN A 56 1.64 -7.10 -9.07
C ASN A 56 1.62 -8.58 -8.70
N HIS A 57 1.33 -9.44 -9.68
CA HIS A 57 1.64 -10.86 -9.56
C HIS A 57 3.16 -10.96 -9.47
N GLY A 58 3.68 -11.06 -8.24
CA GLY A 58 5.09 -11.40 -8.04
C GLY A 58 5.38 -12.62 -8.90
N HIS A 59 6.54 -12.61 -9.57
CA HIS A 59 6.98 -13.62 -10.53
C HIS A 59 6.92 -15.01 -9.85
N HIS A 60 5.76 -15.66 -9.88
CA HIS A 60 5.55 -16.98 -9.36
C HIS A 60 6.21 -17.90 -10.39
N HIS A 61 7.45 -18.28 -10.10
CA HIS A 61 8.15 -19.34 -10.79
C HIS A 61 7.38 -20.63 -10.51
N HIS A 62 6.34 -20.88 -11.31
CA HIS A 62 5.68 -22.17 -11.42
C HIS A 62 6.64 -23.04 -12.25
N TRP A 63 7.16 -24.10 -11.61
CA TRP A 63 7.88 -25.20 -12.25
C TRP A 63 6.89 -26.27 -12.68
#